data_AF-V8P1A5-F1
#
_entry.id   AF-V8P1A5-F1
#
_cell.length_a   1.000
_cell.length_b   1.000
_cell.length_c   1.000
_cell.angle_alpha   90.00
_cell.angle_beta   90.00
_cell.angle_gamma   90.00
#
_symmetry.space_group_name_H-M   'P 1'
#
loop_
_entity.id
_entity.type
_entity.pdbx_description
1 polymer ?
#
loop_
_entity_poly.entity_id
_entity_poly.type
_entity_poly.pdbx_seq_one_letter_code
_entity_poly.pdbx_strand_id
1 'polypeptide(L)'
;MLLQVGLSVLARRALLRKSVSFATSCNRPAAFMSTLLINQAQYAWLKELGLREENEGVYNGSWGGRGEVVTTYCPANNQPIAKVRQANLEDYEETIKKAKEAWQIWAEVPAPKRGEIVRQIGDALRDKIKILGNL
;
A
#
# COMPACT_ATOMS: atom_id res chain seq x y z
N MET A 1 60.95 42.60 36.48
CA MET A 1 61.45 41.70 37.53
C MET A 1 60.29 40.83 37.98
N LEU A 2 60.36 39.51 37.73
CA LEU A 2 59.74 38.41 38.51
C LEU A 2 58.19 38.40 38.58
N LEU A 3 57.44 37.32 38.41
CA LEU A 3 57.73 35.90 38.25
C LEU A 3 56.41 35.18 37.85
N GLN A 4 56.50 34.24 36.92
CA GLN A 4 55.92 32.88 36.92
C GLN A 4 54.42 32.56 37.19
N VAL A 5 53.86 31.86 36.18
CA VAL A 5 53.35 30.46 36.18
C VAL A 5 51.91 30.17 36.64
N GLY A 6 51.22 29.42 35.76
CA GLY A 6 50.07 28.56 36.07
C GLY A 6 48.81 29.06 35.37
N LEU A 7 47.98 28.26 34.72
CA LEU A 7 47.90 26.82 34.56
C LEU A 7 46.81 26.58 33.49
N SER A 8 47.02 25.58 32.63
CA SER A 8 45.96 24.75 32.02
C SER A 8 44.77 25.42 31.30
N VAL A 9 44.89 25.48 29.98
CA VAL A 9 43.93 24.95 28.99
C VAL A 9 42.51 24.72 29.51
N LEU A 10 41.63 25.71 29.30
CA LEU A 10 40.21 25.59 29.62
C LEU A 10 39.50 24.70 28.58
N ALA A 11 39.23 23.49 29.02
CA ALA A 11 38.26 22.49 28.56
C ALA A 11 37.36 22.84 27.35
N ARG A 12 37.60 22.10 26.27
CA ARG A 12 36.59 21.72 25.26
C ARG A 12 35.43 20.99 25.96
N ARG A 13 34.19 21.45 25.78
CA ARG A 13 32.99 20.59 25.88
C ARG A 13 31.95 21.02 24.83
N ALA A 14 32.16 20.57 23.60
CA ALA A 14 31.10 20.49 22.60
C ALA A 14 30.06 19.47 23.11
N LEU A 15 28.82 19.93 23.24
CA LEU A 15 27.69 19.11 23.68
C LEU A 15 27.37 18.07 22.60
N LEU A 16 27.71 16.82 22.89
CA LEU A 16 27.28 15.63 22.16
C LEU A 16 25.75 15.51 22.24
N ARG A 17 25.05 15.74 21.13
CA ARG A 17 23.66 15.30 20.94
C ARG A 17 23.64 13.77 20.99
N LYS A 18 23.12 13.18 22.07
CA LYS A 18 22.77 11.76 22.12
C LYS A 18 21.57 11.53 21.21
N SER A 19 21.78 10.81 20.10
CA SER A 19 20.71 10.17 19.35
C SER A 19 20.12 9.07 20.24
N VAL A 20 18.84 9.21 20.58
CA VAL A 20 18.07 8.16 21.25
C VAL A 20 17.66 7.16 20.18
N SER A 21 18.38 6.03 20.09
CA SER A 21 17.95 4.86 19.35
C SER A 21 16.89 4.12 20.18
N PHE A 22 15.63 4.24 19.77
CA PHE A 22 14.56 3.39 20.30
C PHE A 22 14.62 2.03 19.60
N ALA A 23 15.41 1.11 20.16
CA ALA A 23 15.35 -0.29 19.79
C ALA A 23 14.22 -0.94 20.58
N THR A 24 13.05 -1.13 19.95
CA THR A 24 12.02 -1.98 20.53
C THR A 24 12.32 -3.42 20.15
N SER A 25 12.87 -4.16 21.10
CA SER A 25 12.94 -5.62 21.05
C SER A 25 11.53 -6.19 20.96
N CYS A 26 11.22 -6.90 19.88
CA CYS A 26 10.01 -7.69 19.75
C CYS A 26 10.35 -9.17 19.92
N ASN A 27 10.18 -9.68 21.14
CA ASN A 27 10.06 -11.12 21.39
C ASN A 27 8.79 -11.62 20.67
N ARG A 28 8.93 -12.19 19.47
CA ARG A 28 7.84 -12.90 18.80
C ARG A 28 7.90 -14.37 19.17
N PRO A 29 6.86 -14.94 19.82
CA PRO A 29 6.70 -16.39 19.83
C PRO A 29 6.49 -16.87 18.40
N ALA A 30 7.26 -17.88 18.01
CA ALA A 30 7.18 -18.51 16.70
C ALA A 30 5.88 -19.31 16.55
N ALA A 31 5.38 -19.33 15.30
CA ALA A 31 4.52 -20.34 14.70
C ALA A 31 3.04 -20.42 15.16
N PHE A 32 2.21 -19.53 14.62
CA PHE A 32 0.94 -19.98 14.03
C PHE A 32 1.15 -19.90 12.51
N MET A 33 1.08 -21.04 11.81
CA MET A 33 1.29 -21.11 10.35
C MET A 33 0.45 -20.02 9.68
N SER A 34 1.09 -19.09 8.97
CA SER A 34 0.45 -17.86 8.46
C SER A 34 -0.44 -18.18 7.26
N THR A 35 -1.61 -18.75 7.51
CA THR A 35 -2.68 -18.88 6.52
C THR A 35 -3.20 -17.48 6.20
N LEU A 36 -3.30 -17.14 4.92
CA LEU A 36 -3.93 -15.89 4.48
C LEU A 36 -5.36 -15.80 5.03
N LEU A 37 -5.79 -14.64 5.53
CA LEU A 37 -7.12 -14.46 6.10
C LEU A 37 -8.22 -14.80 5.08
N ILE A 38 -7.96 -14.56 3.80
CA ILE A 38 -8.90 -14.90 2.71
C ILE A 38 -9.24 -16.40 2.61
N ASN A 39 -8.42 -17.27 3.18
CA ASN A 39 -8.64 -18.72 3.20
C ASN A 39 -9.45 -19.19 4.41
N GLN A 40 -9.66 -18.32 5.39
CA GLN A 40 -10.46 -18.65 6.56
C GLN A 40 -11.94 -18.45 6.26
N ALA A 41 -12.78 -19.38 6.73
CA ALA A 41 -14.24 -19.35 6.47
C ALA A 41 -14.90 -18.05 6.95
N GLN A 42 -14.38 -17.46 8.04
CA GLN A 42 -14.89 -16.21 8.60
C GLN A 42 -14.73 -14.97 7.68
N TYR A 43 -13.79 -15.02 6.71
CA TYR A 43 -13.56 -13.94 5.74
C TYR A 43 -13.96 -14.35 4.31
N ALA A 44 -14.82 -15.35 4.17
CA ALA A 44 -15.31 -15.81 2.86
C ALA A 44 -15.96 -14.69 2.03
N TRP A 45 -16.52 -13.67 2.70
CA TRP A 45 -17.10 -12.47 2.08
C TRP A 45 -16.10 -11.67 1.23
N LEU A 46 -14.78 -11.77 1.49
CA LEU A 46 -13.76 -11.16 0.64
C LEU A 46 -13.81 -11.70 -0.81
N LYS A 47 -14.22 -12.96 -0.98
CA LYS A 47 -14.36 -13.59 -2.30
C LYS A 47 -15.54 -13.03 -3.10
N GLU A 48 -16.56 -12.48 -2.43
CA GLU A 48 -17.71 -11.83 -3.09
C GLU A 48 -17.32 -10.50 -3.77
N LEU A 49 -16.23 -9.89 -3.30
CA LEU A 49 -15.60 -8.75 -3.98
C LEU A 49 -14.77 -9.16 -5.20
N GLY A 50 -14.60 -10.46 -5.44
CA GLY A 50 -13.76 -11.00 -6.51
C GLY A 50 -12.28 -11.12 -6.13
N LEU A 51 -11.94 -10.96 -4.83
CA LEU A 51 -10.58 -11.08 -4.35
C LEU A 51 -10.16 -12.55 -4.26
N ARG A 52 -8.89 -12.81 -4.58
CA ARG A 52 -8.22 -14.09 -4.51
C ARG A 52 -6.98 -14.00 -3.60
N GLU A 53 -6.33 -15.12 -3.37
CA GLU A 53 -5.08 -15.16 -2.59
C GLU A 53 -4.01 -14.24 -3.17
N GLU A 54 -3.91 -14.23 -4.50
CA GLU A 54 -3.07 -13.32 -5.26
C GLU A 54 -3.93 -12.57 -6.28
N ASN A 55 -3.82 -11.25 -6.25
CA ASN A 55 -4.61 -10.34 -7.08
C ASN A 55 -3.68 -9.58 -8.01
N GLU A 56 -4.16 -9.37 -9.23
CA GLU A 56 -3.50 -8.56 -10.24
C GLU A 56 -3.68 -7.08 -9.89
N GLY A 57 -2.58 -6.35 -9.70
CA GLY A 57 -2.60 -4.94 -9.27
C GLY A 57 -2.67 -3.93 -10.41
N VAL A 58 -2.63 -4.37 -11.66
CA VAL A 58 -2.72 -3.51 -12.84
C VAL A 58 -4.00 -3.82 -13.61
N TYR A 59 -4.75 -2.79 -13.97
CA TYR A 59 -5.89 -2.88 -14.86
C TYR A 59 -5.79 -1.82 -15.95
N ASN A 60 -5.68 -2.27 -17.21
CA ASN A 60 -5.62 -1.40 -18.39
C ASN A 60 -6.59 -1.85 -19.51
N GLY A 61 -7.65 -2.57 -19.13
CA GLY A 61 -8.57 -3.28 -20.03
C GLY A 61 -8.45 -4.80 -19.89
N SER A 62 -7.27 -5.28 -19.53
CA SER A 62 -7.03 -6.60 -18.97
C SER A 62 -6.39 -6.46 -17.60
N TRP A 63 -6.63 -7.43 -16.73
CA TRP A 63 -5.90 -7.53 -15.48
C TRP A 63 -4.48 -8.04 -15.75
N GLY A 64 -3.53 -7.61 -14.93
CA GLY A 64 -2.16 -8.11 -14.95
C GLY A 64 -1.26 -7.50 -13.87
N GLY A 65 0.03 -7.56 -14.13
CA GLY A 65 1.09 -7.06 -13.25
C GLY A 65 2.29 -7.99 -13.34
N ARG A 66 3.50 -7.44 -13.44
CA ARG A 66 4.75 -8.19 -13.52
C ARG A 66 5.76 -7.76 -12.46
N GLY A 67 5.36 -6.84 -11.58
CA GLY A 67 6.19 -6.33 -10.51
C GLY A 67 6.22 -7.23 -9.28
N GLU A 68 6.69 -6.65 -8.18
CA GLU A 68 6.81 -7.30 -6.88
C GLU A 68 5.43 -7.68 -6.33
N VAL A 69 5.35 -8.84 -5.67
CA VAL A 69 4.14 -9.31 -5.00
C VAL A 69 4.17 -8.84 -3.55
N VAL A 70 3.26 -7.94 -3.20
CA VAL A 70 3.15 -7.39 -1.83
C VAL A 70 2.02 -8.08 -1.08
N THR A 71 2.30 -8.49 0.16
CA THR A 71 1.30 -9.04 1.07
C THR A 71 0.73 -7.93 1.93
N THR A 72 -0.59 -7.78 1.94
CA THR A 72 -1.28 -6.83 2.81
C THR A 72 -1.55 -7.46 4.17
N TYR A 73 -1.46 -6.66 5.24
CA TYR A 73 -1.66 -7.11 6.62
C TYR A 73 -2.78 -6.32 7.27
N CYS A 74 -3.59 -6.98 8.10
CA CYS A 74 -4.60 -6.30 8.90
C CYS A 74 -3.93 -5.64 10.12
N PRO A 75 -4.11 -4.33 10.36
CA PRO A 75 -3.43 -3.63 11.46
C PRO A 75 -3.96 -4.03 12.85
N ALA A 76 -5.15 -4.61 12.95
CA ALA A 76 -5.74 -5.02 14.23
C ALA A 76 -5.09 -6.29 14.80
N ASN A 77 -4.61 -7.19 13.95
CA ASN A 77 -4.07 -8.50 14.34
C ASN A 77 -2.72 -8.86 13.70
N ASN A 78 -2.19 -8.00 12.82
CA ASN A 78 -0.96 -8.20 12.03
C ASN A 78 -0.94 -9.49 11.19
N GLN A 79 -2.11 -10.02 10.82
CA GLN A 79 -2.22 -11.22 9.99
C GLN A 79 -2.30 -10.87 8.49
N PRO A 80 -1.71 -11.69 7.60
CA PRO A 80 -1.71 -11.41 6.16
C PRO A 80 -3.10 -11.67 5.55
N ILE A 81 -3.65 -10.69 4.84
CA ILE A 81 -4.99 -10.76 4.24
C ILE A 81 -4.93 -11.47 2.88
N ALA A 82 -4.25 -10.83 1.93
CA ALA A 82 -4.09 -11.28 0.55
C ALA A 82 -2.80 -10.70 -0.06
N LYS A 83 -2.44 -11.17 -1.24
CA LYS A 83 -1.30 -10.69 -2.01
C LYS A 83 -1.78 -9.88 -3.21
N VAL A 84 -1.02 -8.85 -3.57
CA VAL A 84 -1.26 -8.04 -4.76
C VAL A 84 0.05 -7.95 -5.55
N ARG A 85 -0.03 -8.27 -6.84
CA ARG A 85 1.07 -8.16 -7.78
C ARG A 85 1.14 -6.74 -8.32
N GLN A 86 2.20 -6.01 -7.98
CA GLN A 86 2.36 -4.62 -8.36
C GLN A 86 2.70 -4.45 -9.85
N ALA A 87 2.55 -3.20 -10.33
CA ALA A 87 3.01 -2.79 -11.64
C ALA A 87 4.54 -2.70 -11.68
N ASN A 88 5.15 -3.16 -12.78
CA ASN A 88 6.51 -2.77 -13.12
C ASN A 88 6.49 -1.52 -14.05
N LEU A 89 7.66 -0.94 -14.32
CA LEU A 89 7.81 0.18 -15.26
C LEU A 89 7.21 -0.11 -16.64
N GLU A 90 7.38 -1.33 -17.16
CA GLU A 90 6.79 -1.75 -18.44
C GLU A 90 5.25 -1.75 -18.39
N ASP A 91 4.66 -2.30 -17.32
CA ASP A 91 3.19 -2.34 -17.15
C ASP A 91 2.63 -0.92 -17.03
N TYR A 92 3.37 -0.01 -16.38
CA TYR A 92 3.03 1.40 -16.28
C TYR A 92 3.02 2.06 -17.66
N GLU A 93 4.07 1.89 -18.46
CA GLU A 93 4.15 2.46 -19.80
C GLU A 93 3.03 1.95 -20.73
N GLU A 94 2.76 0.64 -20.70
CA GLU A 94 1.66 0.03 -21.46
C GLU A 94 0.31 0.61 -21.03
N THR A 95 0.08 0.72 -19.72
CA THR A 95 -1.16 1.26 -19.16
C THR A 95 -1.39 2.71 -19.56
N ILE A 96 -0.34 3.53 -19.56
CA ILE A 96 -0.43 4.93 -19.99
C ILE A 96 -0.75 5.03 -21.49
N LYS A 97 -0.16 4.17 -22.34
CA LYS A 97 -0.46 4.15 -23.77
C LYS A 97 -1.94 3.81 -24.01
N LYS A 98 -2.43 2.72 -23.42
CA LYS A 98 -3.84 2.30 -23.53
C LYS A 98 -4.81 3.34 -22.95
N ALA A 99 -4.46 3.97 -21.83
CA ALA A 99 -5.29 5.03 -21.24
C ALA A 99 -5.41 6.26 -22.16
N LYS A 100 -4.33 6.64 -22.86
CA LYS A 100 -4.35 7.72 -23.85
C LYS A 100 -5.21 7.37 -25.07
N GLU A 101 -5.12 6.14 -25.56
CA GLU A 101 -5.98 5.64 -26.65
C GLU A 101 -7.45 5.66 -26.24
N ALA A 102 -7.77 5.16 -25.04
CA ALA A 102 -9.13 5.18 -24.50
C ALA A 102 -9.66 6.61 -24.28
N TRP A 103 -8.79 7.57 -23.93
CA TRP A 103 -9.18 8.96 -23.74
C TRP A 103 -9.69 9.61 -25.04
N GLN A 104 -9.12 9.26 -26.20
CA GLN A 104 -9.59 9.80 -27.48
C GLN A 104 -11.07 9.47 -27.70
N ILE A 105 -11.45 8.21 -27.45
CA ILE A 105 -12.83 7.75 -27.54
C ILE A 105 -13.70 8.40 -26.44
N TRP A 106 -13.21 8.43 -25.21
CA TRP A 106 -13.95 8.97 -24.07
C TRP A 106 -14.22 10.49 -24.19
N ALA A 107 -13.29 11.23 -24.80
CA ALA A 107 -13.42 12.67 -25.03
C ALA A 107 -14.54 12.99 -26.02
N GLU A 108 -14.75 12.14 -27.03
CA GLU A 108 -15.84 12.26 -28.01
C GLU A 108 -17.23 12.00 -27.40
N VAL A 109 -17.31 11.24 -26.30
CA VAL A 109 -18.59 10.96 -25.63
C VAL A 109 -19.17 12.23 -25.02
N PRO A 110 -20.41 12.64 -25.35
CA PRO A 110 -21.04 13.83 -24.78
C PRO A 110 -21.11 13.81 -23.25
N ALA A 111 -21.00 14.97 -22.61
CA ALA A 111 -20.97 15.09 -21.15
C ALA A 111 -22.16 14.41 -20.43
N PRO A 112 -23.41 14.50 -20.92
CA PRO A 112 -24.54 13.80 -20.29
C PRO A 112 -24.40 12.27 -20.30
N LYS A 113 -23.89 11.70 -21.40
CA LYS A 113 -23.65 10.25 -21.50
C LYS A 113 -22.52 9.79 -20.59
N ARG A 114 -21.47 10.61 -20.41
CA ARG A 114 -20.42 10.32 -19.42
C ARG A 114 -20.99 10.33 -17.99
N GLY A 115 -21.88 11.28 -17.69
CA GLY A 115 -22.59 11.34 -16.40
C GLY A 115 -23.42 10.08 -16.12
N GLU A 116 -24.03 9.50 -17.14
CA GLU A 116 -24.77 8.23 -17.01
C GLU A 116 -23.84 7.06 -16.62
N ILE A 117 -22.64 6.97 -17.18
CA ILE A 117 -21.66 5.96 -16.77
C ILE A 117 -21.26 6.17 -15.29
N VAL A 118 -21.04 7.42 -14.86
CA VAL A 118 -20.74 7.73 -13.46
C VAL A 118 -21.90 7.34 -12.54
N ARG A 119 -23.16 7.54 -12.97
CA ARG A 119 -24.35 7.10 -12.24
C ARG A 119 -24.36 5.59 -12.04
N GLN A 120 -24.10 4.81 -13.09
CA GLN A 120 -24.02 3.35 -13.04
C GLN A 120 -22.89 2.85 -12.15
N ILE A 121 -21.72 3.51 -12.18
CA ILE A 121 -20.62 3.23 -11.24
C ILE A 121 -21.08 3.45 -9.79
N GLY A 122 -21.81 4.54 -9.53
CA GLY A 122 -22.37 4.83 -8.21
C GLY A 122 -23.35 3.76 -7.73
N ASP A 123 -24.22 3.26 -8.62
CA ASP A 123 -25.16 2.18 -8.29
C ASP A 123 -24.42 0.86 -8.00
N ALA A 124 -23.43 0.49 -8.81
CA ALA A 124 -22.62 -0.70 -8.58
C ALA A 124 -21.87 -0.65 -7.24
N LEU A 125 -21.42 0.54 -6.80
CA LEU A 125 -20.81 0.74 -5.48
C LEU A 125 -21.84 0.64 -4.35
N ARG A 126 -23.06 1.17 -4.54
CA ARG A 126 -24.15 1.07 -3.55
C ARG A 126 -24.55 -0.37 -3.31
N ASP A 127 -24.63 -1.18 -4.37
CA ASP A 127 -24.96 -2.60 -4.28
C ASP A 127 -23.94 -3.36 -3.41
N LYS A 128 -22.66 -2.95 -3.44
CA LYS A 128 -21.57 -3.59 -2.69
C LYS A 128 -21.13 -2.83 -1.43
N ILE A 129 -21.85 -1.80 -0.99
CA ILE A 129 -21.41 -0.86 0.06
C ILE A 129 -21.09 -1.54 1.40
N LYS A 130 -21.91 -2.51 1.82
CA LYS A 130 -21.72 -3.21 3.10
C LYS A 130 -20.44 -4.04 3.12
N ILE A 131 -20.12 -4.67 2.00
CA ILE A 131 -18.97 -5.56 1.88
C ILE A 131 -17.69 -4.73 1.71
N LEU A 132 -17.74 -3.66 0.90
CA LEU A 132 -16.62 -2.73 0.74
C LEU A 132 -16.30 -1.94 2.02
N GLY A 133 -17.31 -1.61 2.83
CA GLY A 133 -17.11 -0.90 4.09
C GLY A 133 -16.51 -1.74 5.22
N ASN A 134 -16.55 -3.07 5.11
CA ASN A 134 -16.01 -4.00 6.10
C ASN A 134 -14.52 -4.34 5.92
N LEU A 135 -13.87 -3.79 4.88
CA LEU A 135 -12.46 -4.00 4.53
C LEU A 135 -11.49 -3.36 5.53
#